data_AF-A0A370WY59-F1
#
_entry.id   AF-A0A370WY59-F1
#
_cell.length_a   1.000
_cell.length_b   1.000
_cell.length_c   1.000
_cell.angle_alpha   90.00
_cell.angle_beta   90.00
_cell.angle_gamma   90.00
#
_symmetry.space_group_name_H-M   'P 1'
#
loop_
_entity.id
_entity.type
_entity.pdbx_description
1 polymer ?
#
loop_
_entity_poly.entity_id
_entity_poly.type
_entity_poly.pdbx_seq_one_letter_code
_entity_poly.pdbx_strand_id
1 'polypeptide(L)'
;MPNDRHRKCALWRRVALLLVVFLTIFSLSGCQADDDTMGLDIVGYNHTDRDIGSFYVNDRGGDLLMQHEGGGGFVCCVAIPRIYTPNMTVTVRWTDEAGKHPQERIVAVPPYTPEDGGLFAVHFLRNGDIKVFVTMLGPSHPNYPLKGDEAKL
;
A
#
# COMPACT_ATOMS: atom_id res chain seq x y z
N MET A 1 -0.78 -7.97 69.52
CA MET A 1 -1.77 -8.48 68.56
C MET A 1 -2.02 -7.41 67.50
N PRO A 2 -1.66 -7.60 66.22
CA PRO A 2 -1.87 -6.57 65.20
C PRO A 2 -3.36 -6.45 64.84
N ASN A 3 -3.89 -5.23 64.91
CA ASN A 3 -5.31 -4.87 64.79
C ASN A 3 -5.91 -5.30 63.41
N ASP A 4 -6.86 -6.23 63.45
CA ASP A 4 -7.56 -6.86 62.31
C ASP A 4 -8.24 -5.85 61.36
N ARG A 5 -8.57 -4.66 61.88
CA ARG A 5 -9.16 -3.55 61.10
C ARG A 5 -8.20 -2.99 60.03
N HIS A 6 -6.90 -2.93 60.30
CA HIS A 6 -5.91 -2.45 59.32
C HIS A 6 -5.67 -3.46 58.19
N ARG A 7 -5.77 -4.77 58.48
CA ARG A 7 -5.64 -5.84 57.47
C ARG A 7 -6.83 -5.83 56.51
N LYS A 8 -8.03 -5.56 57.01
CA LYS A 8 -9.25 -5.42 56.20
C LYS A 8 -9.20 -4.20 55.27
N CYS A 9 -8.77 -3.03 55.75
CA CYS A 9 -8.58 -1.85 54.88
C CYS A 9 -7.50 -2.05 53.81
N ALA A 10 -6.37 -2.70 54.15
CA ALA A 10 -5.32 -3.00 53.18
C ALA A 10 -5.74 -4.03 52.13
N LEU A 11 -6.54 -5.03 52.52
CA LEU A 11 -7.12 -6.01 51.60
C LEU A 11 -8.13 -5.35 50.65
N TRP A 12 -9.03 -4.51 51.16
CA TRP A 12 -10.01 -3.77 50.37
C TRP A 12 -9.33 -2.80 49.39
N ARG A 13 -8.26 -2.13 49.82
CA ARG A 13 -7.48 -1.23 48.97
C ARG A 13 -6.74 -1.97 47.85
N ARG A 14 -6.23 -3.19 48.12
CA ARG A 14 -5.62 -4.07 47.10
C ARG A 14 -6.66 -4.65 46.14
N VAL A 15 -7.82 -5.06 46.64
CA VAL A 15 -8.95 -5.53 45.81
C VAL A 15 -9.48 -4.40 44.92
N ALA A 16 -9.64 -3.19 45.46
CA ALA A 16 -10.05 -2.02 44.69
C ALA A 16 -9.00 -1.64 43.62
N LEU A 17 -7.70 -1.70 43.94
CA LEU A 17 -6.64 -1.44 42.96
C LEU A 17 -6.64 -2.49 41.84
N LEU A 18 -6.80 -3.77 42.18
CA LEU A 18 -6.86 -4.86 41.21
C LEU A 18 -8.09 -4.75 40.31
N LEU A 19 -9.25 -4.34 40.84
CA LEU A 19 -10.48 -4.08 40.07
C LEU A 19 -10.32 -2.89 39.11
N VAL A 20 -9.66 -1.81 39.53
CA VAL A 20 -9.38 -0.65 38.66
C VAL A 20 -8.44 -1.04 37.52
N VAL A 21 -7.39 -1.81 37.80
CA VAL A 21 -6.46 -2.33 36.77
C VAL A 21 -7.18 -3.27 35.80
N PHE A 22 -8.12 -4.10 36.28
CA PHE A 22 -8.91 -4.97 35.41
C PHE A 22 -9.85 -4.18 34.49
N LEU A 23 -10.47 -3.10 34.99
CA LEU A 23 -11.34 -2.23 34.19
C LEU A 23 -10.58 -1.43 33.12
N THR A 24 -9.33 -1.01 33.39
CA THR A 24 -8.53 -0.29 32.38
C THR A 24 -8.05 -1.20 31.26
N ILE A 25 -7.77 -2.48 31.55
CA ILE A 25 -7.36 -3.47 30.54
C ILE A 25 -8.51 -3.80 29.57
N PHE A 26 -9.76 -3.77 30.02
CA PHE A 26 -10.93 -4.11 29.20
C PHE A 26 -11.36 -3.00 28.21
N SER A 27 -10.78 -1.80 28.31
CA SER A 27 -11.14 -0.64 27.48
C SER A 27 -10.31 -0.51 26.19
N LEU A 28 -9.43 -1.48 25.89
CA LEU A 28 -8.55 -1.49 24.71
C LEU A 28 -9.12 -2.25 23.50
N SER A 29 -10.42 -2.58 23.50
CA SER A 29 -11.11 -3.07 22.30
C SER A 29 -11.31 -1.93 21.31
N GLY A 30 -10.23 -1.54 20.61
CA GLY A 30 -10.33 -0.62 19.48
C GLY A 30 -11.14 -1.27 18.36
N CYS A 31 -12.02 -0.50 17.71
CA CYS A 31 -12.73 -0.93 16.51
C CYS A 31 -11.71 -1.28 15.41
N GLN A 32 -11.61 -2.54 15.02
CA GLN A 32 -11.07 -2.89 13.71
C GLN A 32 -12.13 -2.47 12.70
N ALA A 33 -11.91 -1.35 12.01
CA ALA A 33 -12.63 -1.11 10.77
C ALA A 33 -12.15 -2.19 9.80
N ASP A 34 -13.03 -3.13 9.46
CA ASP A 34 -12.88 -4.00 8.29
C ASP A 34 -12.96 -3.11 7.06
N ASP A 35 -11.83 -2.49 6.71
CA ASP A 35 -11.68 -1.83 5.41
C ASP A 35 -11.45 -2.96 4.40
N ASP A 36 -12.51 -3.34 3.67
CA ASP A 36 -12.49 -4.41 2.66
C ASP A 36 -11.52 -4.01 1.54
N THR A 37 -10.27 -4.39 1.74
CA THR A 37 -9.13 -4.09 0.88
C THR A 37 -8.59 -5.37 0.26
N MET A 38 -7.92 -5.21 -0.86
CA MET A 38 -7.14 -6.26 -1.49
C MET A 38 -5.68 -5.83 -1.62
N GLY A 39 -4.77 -6.78 -1.39
CA GLY A 39 -3.35 -6.61 -1.65
C GLY A 39 -3.05 -6.98 -3.10
N LEU A 40 -2.29 -6.13 -3.78
CA LEU A 40 -1.84 -6.32 -5.16
C LEU A 40 -0.32 -6.29 -5.22
N ASP A 41 0.26 -7.17 -6.03
CA ASP A 41 1.70 -7.15 -6.29
C ASP A 41 2.03 -5.96 -7.20
N ILE A 42 2.99 -5.14 -6.80
CA ILE A 42 3.41 -3.99 -7.58
C ILE A 42 4.35 -4.47 -8.68
N VAL A 43 4.07 -4.08 -9.92
CA VAL A 43 4.94 -4.34 -11.07
C VAL A 43 5.21 -3.04 -11.82
N GLY A 44 6.47 -2.80 -12.16
CA GLY A 44 6.91 -1.60 -12.86
C GLY A 44 7.21 -1.85 -14.34
N TYR A 45 6.93 -0.84 -15.16
CA TYR A 45 7.29 -0.76 -16.57
C TYR A 45 7.86 0.62 -16.88
N ASN A 46 9.07 0.64 -17.43
CA ASN A 46 9.77 1.86 -17.77
C ASN A 46 9.85 2.00 -19.29
N HIS A 47 9.00 2.86 -19.84
CA HIS A 47 9.01 3.17 -21.27
C HIS A 47 9.98 4.29 -21.61
N THR A 48 10.63 4.90 -20.63
CA THR A 48 11.49 6.08 -20.83
C THR A 48 12.88 5.70 -21.29
N ASP A 49 13.64 6.67 -21.82
CA ASP A 49 15.03 6.51 -22.25
C ASP A 49 16.03 6.70 -21.09
N ARG A 50 15.61 6.43 -19.86
CA ARG A 50 16.41 6.58 -18.63
C ARG A 50 16.00 5.56 -17.59
N ASP A 51 16.95 5.17 -16.75
CA ASP A 51 16.68 4.30 -15.62
C ASP A 51 15.96 5.05 -14.49
N ILE A 52 15.12 4.33 -13.77
CA ILE A 52 14.44 4.81 -12.56
C ILE A 52 15.05 4.05 -11.39
N GLY A 53 15.77 4.75 -10.52
CA GLY A 53 16.57 4.12 -9.45
C GLY A 53 15.73 3.33 -8.46
N SER A 54 14.60 3.89 -8.04
CA SER A 54 13.59 3.22 -7.21
C SER A 54 12.24 3.88 -7.40
N PHE A 55 11.16 3.11 -7.20
CA PHE A 55 9.81 3.68 -7.13
C PHE A 55 8.94 3.01 -6.06
N TYR A 56 7.93 3.76 -5.62
CA TYR A 56 7.00 3.38 -4.56
C TYR A 56 5.58 3.83 -4.90
N VAL A 57 4.59 3.02 -4.58
CA VAL A 57 3.16 3.32 -4.61
C VAL A 57 2.65 3.31 -3.18
N ASN A 58 2.14 4.44 -2.67
CA ASN A 58 1.70 4.57 -1.27
C ASN A 58 2.71 3.97 -0.26
N ASP A 59 4.00 4.29 -0.45
CA ASP A 59 5.11 3.83 0.40
C ASP A 59 5.38 2.31 0.38
N ARG A 60 4.98 1.64 -0.70
CA ARG A 60 5.28 0.22 -1.00
C ARG A 60 6.00 0.13 -2.34
N GLY A 61 7.07 -0.65 -2.43
CA GLY A 61 7.90 -0.73 -3.63
C GLY A 61 9.38 -0.86 -3.28
N GLY A 62 10.26 -0.45 -4.21
CA GLY A 62 11.71 -0.45 -3.99
C GLY A 62 12.56 -1.04 -5.12
N ASP A 63 12.00 -1.27 -6.31
CA ASP A 63 12.76 -1.85 -7.42
C ASP A 63 13.40 -0.80 -8.33
N LEU A 64 14.61 -1.13 -8.81
CA LEU A 64 15.27 -0.48 -9.94
C LEU A 64 14.54 -0.88 -11.22
N LEU A 65 14.17 0.10 -12.05
CA LEU A 65 13.60 -0.14 -13.37
C LEU A 65 14.54 0.41 -14.44
N MET A 66 15.21 -0.51 -15.15
CA MET A 66 16.04 -0.17 -16.29
C MET A 66 15.18 0.43 -17.42
N GLN A 67 15.77 1.30 -18.23
CA GLN A 67 15.14 1.87 -19.42
C GLN A 67 14.63 0.75 -20.36
N HIS A 68 13.45 0.94 -20.92
CA HIS A 68 12.83 0.00 -21.86
C HIS A 68 12.62 -1.42 -21.30
N GLU A 69 12.51 -1.55 -19.97
CA GLU A 69 12.29 -2.82 -19.29
C GLU A 69 11.11 -2.76 -18.32
N GLY A 70 10.64 -3.94 -17.90
CA GLY A 70 9.57 -4.08 -16.92
C GLY A 70 8.96 -5.48 -16.89
N GLY A 71 8.13 -5.73 -15.89
CA GLY A 71 7.39 -7.01 -15.78
C GLY A 71 8.20 -8.22 -15.31
N GLY A 72 9.50 -8.06 -15.03
CA GLY A 72 10.38 -9.13 -14.55
C GLY A 72 10.49 -9.25 -13.02
N GLY A 73 9.99 -8.25 -12.27
CA GLY A 73 10.06 -8.18 -10.81
C GLY A 73 8.72 -7.74 -10.20
N PHE A 74 8.44 -8.25 -9.00
CA PHE A 74 7.23 -7.95 -8.25
C PHE A 74 7.60 -7.60 -6.81
N VAL A 75 7.04 -6.51 -6.30
CA VAL A 75 7.18 -6.12 -4.89
C VAL A 75 5.82 -6.17 -4.22
N CYS A 76 5.70 -6.99 -3.17
CA CYS A 76 4.49 -7.03 -2.36
C CYS A 76 4.45 -5.84 -1.38
N CYS A 77 3.31 -5.22 -1.13
CA CYS A 77 2.04 -5.22 -1.86
C CYS A 77 1.43 -3.83 -1.64
N VAL A 78 0.69 -3.30 -2.60
CA VAL A 78 -0.16 -2.13 -2.36
C VAL A 78 -1.54 -2.60 -1.90
N ALA A 79 -2.07 -1.97 -0.84
CA ALA A 79 -3.44 -2.21 -0.39
C ALA A 79 -4.35 -1.15 -0.99
N ILE A 80 -5.37 -1.58 -1.73
CA ILE A 80 -6.44 -0.71 -2.26
C ILE A 80 -7.80 -1.29 -1.88
N PRO A 81 -8.87 -0.49 -1.80
CA PRO A 81 -10.22 -1.01 -1.56
C PRO A 81 -10.62 -2.07 -2.60
N ARG A 82 -11.42 -3.05 -2.18
CA ARG A 82 -11.88 -4.11 -3.09
C ARG A 82 -12.85 -3.57 -4.14
N ILE A 83 -13.65 -2.57 -3.77
CA ILE A 83 -14.64 -1.95 -4.64
C ILE A 83 -14.14 -0.56 -5.03
N TYR A 84 -14.02 -0.34 -6.33
CA TYR A 84 -13.64 0.97 -6.88
C TYR A 84 -14.63 2.08 -6.48
N THR A 85 -14.11 3.26 -6.18
CA THR A 85 -14.88 4.49 -6.02
C THR A 85 -14.34 5.61 -6.90
N PRO A 86 -15.19 6.52 -7.40
CA PRO A 86 -14.73 7.64 -8.21
C PRO A 86 -13.68 8.50 -7.48
N ASN A 87 -12.68 8.99 -8.24
CA ASN A 87 -11.56 9.81 -7.75
C ASN A 87 -10.57 9.09 -6.82
N MET A 88 -10.52 7.75 -6.86
CA MET A 88 -9.41 7.02 -6.27
C MET A 88 -8.07 7.48 -6.85
N THR A 89 -7.10 7.67 -5.96
CA THR A 89 -5.74 8.06 -6.32
C THR A 89 -4.72 7.27 -5.52
N VAL A 90 -3.53 7.13 -6.08
CA VAL A 90 -2.33 6.68 -5.37
C VAL A 90 -1.24 7.72 -5.49
N THR A 91 -0.34 7.74 -4.52
CA THR A 91 0.88 8.53 -4.60
C THR A 91 2.00 7.64 -5.15
N VAL A 92 2.53 8.01 -6.31
CA VAL A 92 3.71 7.36 -6.91
C VAL A 92 4.93 8.25 -6.65
N ARG A 93 5.94 7.69 -5.99
CA ARG A 93 7.24 8.32 -5.73
C ARG A 93 8.32 7.58 -6.49
N TRP A 94 9.30 8.29 -7.03
CA TRP A 94 10.45 7.66 -7.68
C TRP A 94 11.69 8.54 -7.63
N THR A 95 12.84 7.95 -7.94
CA THR A 95 14.13 8.64 -8.01
C THR A 95 14.75 8.53 -9.40
N ASP A 96 15.73 9.39 -9.69
CA ASP A 96 16.58 9.20 -10.87
C ASP A 96 17.47 7.96 -10.73
N GLU A 97 18.19 7.59 -11.80
CA GLU A 97 19.14 6.47 -11.85
C GLU A 97 20.16 6.48 -10.69
N ALA A 98 20.58 7.66 -10.22
CA ALA A 98 21.54 7.79 -9.13
C ALA A 98 20.90 7.63 -7.74
N GLY A 99 19.60 7.35 -7.67
CA GLY A 99 18.82 7.33 -6.43
C GLY A 99 18.66 8.72 -5.82
N LYS A 100 18.78 9.78 -6.63
CA LYS A 100 18.71 11.18 -6.23
C LYS A 100 17.46 11.84 -6.80
N HIS A 101 17.27 13.10 -6.43
CA HIS A 101 16.19 13.97 -6.90
C HIS A 101 14.81 13.30 -6.83
N PRO A 102 14.31 13.01 -5.61
CA PRO A 102 13.02 12.34 -5.46
C PRO A 102 11.91 13.15 -6.14
N GLN A 103 11.07 12.44 -6.88
CA GLN A 103 9.91 12.96 -7.57
C GLN A 103 8.65 12.28 -7.02
N GLU A 104 7.53 12.98 -7.11
CA GLU A 104 6.24 12.50 -6.64
C GLU A 104 5.13 12.92 -7.59
N ARG A 105 4.14 12.05 -7.76
CA ARG A 105 2.90 12.36 -8.45
C ARG A 105 1.72 11.63 -7.83
N ILE A 106 0.61 12.36 -7.67
CA ILE A 106 -0.69 11.76 -7.39
C ILE A 106 -1.27 11.28 -8.72
N VAL A 107 -1.55 9.99 -8.83
CA VAL A 107 -2.03 9.34 -10.05
C VAL A 107 -3.43 8.80 -9.79
N ALA A 108 -4.37 9.13 -10.67
CA ALA A 108 -5.71 8.58 -10.63
C ALA A 108 -5.69 7.08 -10.94
N VAL A 109 -6.40 6.30 -10.15
CA VAL A 109 -6.60 4.86 -10.40
C VAL A 109 -7.82 4.73 -11.32
N PRO A 110 -7.69 4.14 -12.51
CA PRO A 110 -8.84 3.84 -13.36
C PRO A 110 -9.79 2.86 -12.68
N PRO A 111 -11.08 2.81 -13.09
CA PRO A 111 -12.03 1.81 -12.59
C PRO A 111 -11.51 0.38 -12.76
N TYR A 112 -11.79 -0.46 -11.76
CA TYR A 112 -11.48 -1.89 -11.74
C TYR A 112 -12.58 -2.67 -11.01
N THR A 113 -12.61 -3.98 -11.21
CA THR A 113 -13.44 -4.90 -10.43
C THR A 113 -12.58 -5.79 -9.52
N PRO A 114 -13.16 -6.44 -8.51
CA PRO A 114 -12.42 -7.36 -7.65
C PRO A 114 -11.70 -8.49 -8.42
N GLU A 115 -12.23 -8.88 -9.57
CA GLU A 115 -11.67 -9.93 -10.43
C GLU A 115 -10.42 -9.49 -11.19
N ASP A 116 -10.20 -8.18 -11.34
CA ASP A 116 -8.96 -7.63 -11.90
C ASP A 116 -7.79 -7.68 -10.90
N GLY A 117 -8.07 -8.00 -9.64
CA GLY A 117 -7.13 -7.92 -8.53
C GLY A 117 -6.04 -9.00 -8.57
N GLY A 118 -4.89 -8.66 -9.14
CA GLY A 118 -3.65 -9.43 -9.00
C GLY A 118 -2.41 -8.52 -8.96
N LEU A 119 -2.26 -7.68 -9.99
CA LEU A 119 -1.13 -6.76 -10.11
C LEU A 119 -1.60 -5.32 -9.99
N PHE A 120 -0.75 -4.49 -9.40
CA PHE A 120 -0.79 -3.03 -9.53
C PHE A 120 0.34 -2.60 -10.46
N ALA A 121 0.02 -2.49 -11.75
CA ALA A 121 0.97 -2.15 -12.78
C ALA A 121 1.21 -0.64 -12.85
N VAL A 122 2.47 -0.22 -12.75
CA VAL A 122 2.90 1.18 -12.84
C VAL A 122 3.71 1.37 -14.11
N HIS A 123 3.27 2.28 -14.97
CA HIS A 123 3.93 2.61 -16.23
C HIS A 123 4.48 4.03 -16.18
N PHE A 124 5.80 4.17 -16.33
CA PHE A 124 6.47 5.45 -16.55
C PHE A 124 6.59 5.70 -18.05
N LEU A 125 5.92 6.72 -18.56
CA LEU A 125 5.78 6.98 -20.00
C LEU A 125 6.80 8.01 -20.50
N ARG A 126 7.14 7.91 -21.79
CA ARG A 126 8.12 8.79 -22.48
C ARG A 126 7.76 10.27 -22.44
N ASN A 127 6.48 10.60 -22.43
CA ASN A 127 5.99 11.97 -22.33
C ASN A 127 6.06 12.53 -20.90
N GLY A 128 6.55 11.74 -19.94
CA GLY A 128 6.64 12.10 -18.52
C GLY A 128 5.38 11.80 -17.72
N ASP A 129 4.36 11.17 -18.29
CA ASP A 129 3.17 10.72 -17.58
C ASP A 129 3.41 9.41 -16.82
N ILE A 130 2.57 9.18 -15.81
CA ILE A 130 2.52 7.92 -15.07
C ILE A 130 1.10 7.38 -15.17
N LYS A 131 0.97 6.13 -15.60
CA LYS A 131 -0.32 5.41 -15.63
C LYS A 131 -0.24 4.21 -14.70
N VAL A 132 -1.36 3.92 -14.05
CA VAL A 132 -1.49 2.76 -13.15
C VAL A 132 -2.70 1.93 -13.54
N PHE A 133 -2.60 0.61 -13.36
CA PHE A 133 -3.70 -0.32 -13.64
C PHE A 133 -3.77 -1.41 -12.57
N VAL A 134 -4.98 -1.76 -12.17
CA VAL A 134 -5.27 -2.99 -11.44
C VAL A 134 -5.60 -4.03 -12.49
N THR A 135 -4.82 -5.11 -12.58
CA THR A 135 -5.03 -6.10 -13.63
C THR A 135 -4.40 -7.46 -13.32
N MET A 136 -4.97 -8.51 -13.90
CA MET A 136 -4.38 -9.85 -13.95
C MET A 136 -3.59 -10.13 -15.24
N LEU A 137 -3.53 -9.15 -16.13
CA LEU A 137 -2.99 -9.30 -17.47
C LEU A 137 -1.56 -8.77 -17.54
N GLY A 138 -0.74 -9.35 -18.43
CA GLY A 138 0.55 -8.77 -18.82
C GLY A 138 0.43 -7.88 -20.07
N PRO A 139 1.40 -6.99 -20.36
CA PRO A 139 1.36 -6.06 -21.48
C PRO A 139 1.14 -6.70 -22.86
N SER A 140 1.62 -7.93 -23.06
CA SER A 140 1.44 -8.69 -24.30
C SER A 140 0.01 -9.19 -24.52
N HIS A 141 -0.86 -9.11 -23.51
CA HIS A 141 -2.24 -9.58 -23.62
C HIS A 141 -3.08 -8.63 -24.50
N PRO A 142 -3.92 -9.15 -25.41
CA PRO A 142 -4.72 -8.33 -26.31
C PRO A 142 -5.62 -7.32 -25.57
N ASN A 143 -6.14 -7.68 -24.40
CA ASN A 143 -7.00 -6.81 -23.59
C ASN A 143 -6.24 -5.98 -22.53
N TYR A 144 -4.91 -5.97 -22.53
CA TYR A 144 -4.16 -5.13 -21.59
C TYR A 144 -4.51 -3.63 -21.77
N PRO A 145 -4.74 -2.84 -20.70
CA PRO A 145 -5.26 -1.48 -20.80
C PRO A 145 -4.37 -0.47 -21.54
N LEU A 146 -3.03 -0.63 -21.48
CA LEU A 146 -2.09 0.24 -22.18
C LEU A 146 -1.83 -0.27 -23.61
N LYS A 147 -1.99 0.61 -24.61
CA LYS A 147 -1.91 0.27 -26.04
C LYS A 147 -1.20 1.33 -26.87
N GLY A 148 -0.87 0.99 -28.11
CA GLY A 148 -0.29 1.91 -29.08
C GLY A 148 1.19 2.19 -28.81
N ASP A 149 1.68 3.32 -29.34
CA ASP A 149 3.11 3.67 -29.28
C ASP A 149 3.60 3.92 -27.85
N GLU A 150 2.71 4.37 -26.94
CA GLU A 150 3.05 4.57 -25.52
C GLU A 150 3.29 3.26 -24.76
N ALA A 151 2.78 2.12 -25.26
CA ALA A 151 2.96 0.82 -24.63
C ALA A 151 4.29 0.14 -25.00
N LYS A 152 5.04 0.71 -25.95
CA LYS A 152 6.34 0.18 -26.35
C LYS A 152 7.35 0.43 -25.23
N LEU A 153 7.95 -0.65 -24.73
CA LEU A 153 9.11 -0.58 -23.85
C LEU A 153 10.28 -0.02 -24.66
#